data_AF-K1TG51-F1
#
_entry.id   AF-K1TG51-F1
#
_cell.length_a   1.000
_cell.length_b   1.000
_cell.length_c   1.000
_cell.angle_alpha   90.00
_cell.angle_beta   90.00
_cell.angle_gamma   90.00
#
_symmetry.space_group_name_H-M   'P 1'
#
loop_
_entity.id
_entity.type
_entity.pdbx_description
1 polymer ?
#
loop_
_entity_poly.entity_id
_entity_poly.type
_entity_poly.pdbx_seq_one_letter_code
_entity_poly.pdbx_strand_id
1 'polypeptide(L)'
;PHYVTADEYLSGNVRRKLRQAQRAAQQDPLLSVNVEALTAAQPKDLDASEIEVRLGATWIDKEYIQQFMYETFNTPFYLQRSIEVNYSSFTAEWQIKGKSSVSYNDVAAYTTYGTSRANAYKILEDSLNLRDVRIYDTIEDADGKERRVLNAKETTLAAQKQQTIREAFKDWI
;
A
#
# COMPACT_ATOMS: atom_id res chain seq x y z
N PRO A 1 -26.33 41.34 12.83
CA PRO A 1 -26.40 39.94 12.36
C PRO A 1 -25.72 39.82 10.98
N HIS A 2 -24.71 38.94 10.89
CA HIS A 2 -24.01 38.63 9.64
C HIS A 2 -24.57 37.31 9.12
N TYR A 3 -25.22 37.32 7.95
CA TYR A 3 -25.80 36.13 7.34
C TYR A 3 -24.80 35.54 6.34
N VAL A 4 -24.66 34.22 6.37
CA VAL A 4 -23.73 33.45 5.54
C VAL A 4 -24.52 32.33 4.87
N THR A 5 -24.15 31.93 3.66
CA THR A 5 -24.82 30.83 2.96
C THR A 5 -24.59 29.51 3.69
N ALA A 6 -25.52 28.55 3.55
CA ALA A 6 -25.40 27.26 4.21
C ALA A 6 -24.10 26.53 3.81
N ASP A 7 -23.73 26.59 2.53
CA ASP A 7 -22.51 25.95 2.02
C ASP A 7 -21.22 26.57 2.60
N GLU A 8 -21.17 27.90 2.71
CA GLU A 8 -20.02 28.59 3.33
C GLU A 8 -19.97 28.33 4.85
N TYR A 9 -21.12 28.23 5.51
CA TYR A 9 -21.19 27.92 6.94
C TYR A 9 -20.75 26.48 7.25
N LEU A 10 -21.12 25.52 6.39
CA LEU A 10 -20.82 24.08 6.54
C LEU A 10 -19.48 23.65 5.95
N SER A 11 -18.71 24.57 5.36
CA SER A 11 -17.36 24.30 4.84
C SER A 11 -16.25 24.68 5.82
N GLY A 12 -15.05 24.12 5.66
CA GLY A 12 -13.90 24.37 6.54
C GLY A 12 -13.85 23.44 7.76
N ASN A 13 -13.28 23.89 8.90
CA ASN A 13 -13.12 23.03 10.08
C ASN A 13 -14.45 22.86 10.85
N VAL A 14 -15.33 22.03 10.31
CA VAL A 14 -16.70 21.76 10.81
C VAL A 14 -16.68 21.27 12.26
N ARG A 15 -15.69 20.44 12.64
CA ARG A 15 -15.51 19.97 14.03
C ARG A 15 -15.32 21.12 15.03
N ARG A 16 -14.54 22.15 14.66
CA ARG A 16 -14.35 23.34 15.49
C ARG A 16 -15.63 24.19 15.56
N LYS A 17 -16.33 24.35 14.44
CA LYS A 17 -17.60 25.09 14.36
C LYS A 17 -18.70 24.41 15.18
N LEU A 18 -18.79 23.08 15.16
CA LEU A 18 -19.76 22.31 15.96
C LEU A 18 -19.57 22.55 17.46
N ARG A 19 -18.33 22.52 17.96
CA ARG A 19 -18.04 22.82 19.37
C ARG A 19 -18.44 24.24 19.78
N GLN A 20 -18.30 25.20 18.88
CA GLN A 20 -18.73 26.58 19.12
C GLN A 20 -20.26 26.69 19.10
N ALA A 21 -20.93 26.05 18.14
CA ALA A 21 -22.38 26.04 18.03
C ALA A 21 -23.05 25.37 19.24
N GLN A 22 -22.49 24.26 19.76
CA GLN A 22 -22.98 23.60 20.97
C GLN A 22 -22.91 24.51 22.21
N ARG A 23 -21.82 25.28 22.36
CA ARG A 23 -21.69 26.26 23.46
C ARG A 23 -22.66 27.42 23.31
N ALA A 24 -22.87 27.89 22.08
CA ALA A 24 -23.81 28.98 21.81
C ALA A 24 -25.27 28.55 22.00
N ALA A 25 -25.62 27.31 21.63
CA ALA A 25 -26.96 26.75 21.81
C ALA A 25 -27.37 26.56 23.29
N GLN A 26 -26.41 26.50 24.21
CA GLN A 26 -26.69 26.50 25.67
C GLN A 26 -27.18 27.86 26.17
N GLN A 27 -26.81 28.94 25.48
CA GLN A 27 -27.18 30.31 25.84
C GLN A 27 -28.37 30.82 25.01
N ASP A 28 -28.52 30.33 23.77
CA ASP A 28 -29.61 30.67 22.86
C ASP A 28 -30.18 29.41 22.17
N PRO A 29 -31.36 28.92 22.60
CA PRO A 29 -32.00 27.73 22.02
C PRO A 29 -32.29 27.83 20.51
N LEU A 30 -32.35 29.04 19.92
CA LEU A 30 -32.57 29.24 18.49
C LEU A 30 -31.39 28.74 17.63
N LEU A 31 -30.20 28.58 18.23
CA LEU A 31 -29.00 28.10 17.55
C LEU A 31 -28.90 26.56 17.50
N SER A 32 -29.90 25.84 18.03
CA SER A 32 -30.01 24.37 17.93
C SER A 32 -29.97 23.87 16.48
N VAL A 33 -30.58 24.62 15.55
CA VAL A 33 -30.57 24.30 14.11
C VAL A 33 -29.15 24.28 13.53
N ASN A 34 -28.26 25.15 14.01
CA ASN A 34 -26.86 25.15 13.57
C ASN A 34 -26.10 23.94 14.11
N VAL A 35 -26.45 23.45 15.30
CA VAL A 35 -25.86 22.22 15.86
C VAL A 35 -26.29 21.01 15.05
N GLU A 36 -27.56 20.90 14.68
CA GLU A 36 -28.06 19.83 13.80
C GLU A 36 -27.37 19.84 12.44
N ALA A 37 -27.33 21.00 11.78
CA ALA A 37 -26.69 21.14 10.47
C ALA A 37 -25.18 20.81 10.51
N LEU A 38 -24.46 21.29 11.53
CA LEU A 38 -23.03 21.01 11.69
C LEU A 38 -22.76 19.55 12.12
N THR A 39 -23.69 18.92 12.84
CA THR A 39 -23.59 17.49 13.20
C THR A 39 -23.78 16.61 11.97
N ALA A 40 -24.76 16.92 11.13
CA ALA A 40 -25.00 16.22 9.86
C ALA A 40 -23.87 16.44 8.84
N ALA A 41 -23.23 17.61 8.88
CA ALA A 41 -22.09 17.95 8.04
C ALA A 41 -20.72 17.53 8.61
N GLN A 42 -20.70 16.80 9.74
CA GLN A 42 -19.42 16.29 10.25
C GLN A 42 -18.79 15.38 9.20
N PRO A 43 -17.50 15.59 8.88
CA PRO A 43 -16.75 14.60 8.11
C PRO A 43 -16.86 13.27 8.84
N LYS A 44 -17.08 12.17 8.12
CA LYS A 44 -16.98 10.84 8.72
C LYS A 44 -15.66 10.76 9.48
N ASP A 45 -15.74 10.31 10.73
CA ASP A 45 -14.55 9.95 11.46
C ASP A 45 -13.88 8.82 10.68
N LEU A 46 -12.68 9.08 10.18
CA LEU A 46 -11.88 8.02 9.59
C LEU A 46 -11.51 7.09 10.74
N ASP A 47 -11.99 5.86 10.68
CA ASP A 47 -11.65 4.84 11.67
C ASP A 47 -10.15 4.52 11.52
N ALA A 48 -9.42 4.23 12.60
CA ALA A 48 -7.97 3.99 12.51
C ALA A 48 -7.62 2.79 11.59
N SER A 49 -8.61 1.93 11.33
CA SER A 49 -8.60 0.85 10.34
C SER A 49 -8.64 1.30 8.88
N GLU A 50 -9.05 2.55 8.59
CA GLU A 50 -8.98 3.16 7.25
C GLU A 50 -7.58 3.71 6.91
N ILE A 51 -6.65 3.71 7.88
CA ILE A 51 -5.21 3.86 7.63
C ILE A 51 -4.59 2.47 7.53
N GLU A 52 -5.04 1.67 6.56
CA GLU A 52 -4.48 0.34 6.34
C GLU A 52 -3.00 0.49 5.94
N VAL A 53 -2.10 0.03 6.81
CA VAL A 53 -0.65 0.08 6.59
C VAL A 53 -0.33 -0.89 5.47
N ARG A 54 -0.29 -0.37 4.25
CA ARG A 54 -0.08 -1.15 3.02
C ARG A 54 1.36 -1.03 2.53
N LEU A 55 1.85 -2.07 1.88
CA LEU A 55 3.07 -2.02 1.09
C LEU A 55 2.98 -0.87 0.07
N GLY A 56 4.03 -0.05 0.00
CA GLY A 56 4.12 1.12 -0.86
C GLY A 56 3.65 2.43 -0.24
N ALA A 57 3.24 2.43 1.03
CA ALA A 57 3.08 3.67 1.78
C ALA A 57 4.43 4.36 1.96
N THR A 58 4.57 5.58 1.44
CA THR A 58 5.84 6.33 1.40
C THR A 58 6.32 6.84 2.77
N TRP A 59 5.46 6.75 3.79
CA TRP A 59 5.79 7.13 5.16
C TRP A 59 6.40 5.97 5.97
N ILE A 60 6.40 4.75 5.44
CA ILE A 60 7.04 3.59 6.09
C ILE A 60 8.54 3.66 5.79
N ASP A 61 9.35 3.67 6.84
CA ASP A 61 10.80 3.68 6.70
C ASP A 61 11.29 2.37 6.06
N LYS A 62 12.32 2.49 5.20
CA LYS A 62 12.86 1.34 4.45
C LYS A 62 13.37 0.23 5.36
N GLU A 63 13.81 0.57 6.57
CA GLU A 63 14.31 -0.37 7.58
C GLU A 63 13.22 -1.35 8.01
N TYR A 64 11.96 -0.89 8.16
CA TYR A 64 10.83 -1.78 8.47
C TYR A 64 10.51 -2.71 7.31
N ILE A 65 10.52 -2.19 6.07
CA ILE A 65 10.31 -3.04 4.88
C ILE A 65 11.43 -4.08 4.76
N GLN A 66 12.67 -3.70 5.05
CA GLN A 66 13.81 -4.61 5.04
C GLN A 66 13.71 -5.67 6.13
N GLN A 67 13.30 -5.29 7.33
CA GLN A 67 13.08 -6.22 8.44
C GLN A 67 11.98 -7.24 8.09
N PHE A 68 10.82 -6.75 7.65
CA PHE A 68 9.72 -7.59 7.16
C PHE A 68 10.20 -8.58 6.09
N MET A 69 10.95 -8.10 5.09
CA MET A 69 11.48 -8.93 4.02
C MET A 69 12.39 -10.05 4.55
N TYR A 70 13.29 -9.73 5.49
CA TYR A 70 14.21 -10.73 6.05
C TYR A 70 13.49 -11.77 6.90
N GLU A 71 12.57 -11.35 7.75
CA GLU A 71 11.82 -12.24 8.64
C GLU A 71 10.85 -13.12 7.85
N THR A 72 10.10 -12.54 6.91
CA THR A 72 9.08 -13.25 6.14
C THR A 72 9.69 -14.23 5.15
N PHE A 73 10.74 -13.82 4.43
CA PHE A 73 11.38 -14.67 3.41
C PHE A 73 12.50 -15.54 3.99
N ASN A 74 12.73 -15.51 5.30
CA ASN A 74 13.85 -16.20 5.95
C ASN A 74 15.19 -15.94 5.24
N THR A 75 15.45 -14.67 4.90
CA THR A 75 16.61 -14.30 4.09
C THR A 75 17.89 -14.73 4.81
N PRO A 76 18.74 -15.58 4.19
CA PRO A 76 19.94 -16.09 4.85
C PRO A 76 20.85 -14.95 5.31
N PHE A 77 21.38 -15.05 6.54
CA PHE A 77 22.17 -13.98 7.15
C PHE A 77 23.33 -13.49 6.26
N TYR A 78 24.00 -14.39 5.55
CA TYR A 78 25.10 -14.05 4.64
C TYR A 78 24.66 -13.27 3.39
N LEU A 79 23.36 -13.26 3.06
CA LEU A 79 22.77 -12.49 1.96
C LEU A 79 22.12 -11.17 2.41
N GLN A 80 21.91 -10.95 3.70
CA GLN A 80 21.28 -9.72 4.22
C GLN A 80 22.10 -8.43 3.98
N ARG A 81 23.36 -8.55 3.53
CA ARG A 81 24.17 -7.40 3.08
C ARG A 81 24.13 -7.19 1.56
N SER A 82 23.56 -8.14 0.83
CA SER A 82 23.48 -8.14 -0.63
C SER A 82 22.05 -7.87 -1.11
N ILE A 83 21.05 -8.24 -0.31
CA ILE A 83 19.63 -8.10 -0.63
C ILE A 83 19.03 -6.96 0.19
N GLU A 84 19.11 -5.73 -0.33
CA GLU A 84 18.74 -4.53 0.43
C GLU A 84 17.57 -3.77 -0.17
N VAL A 85 16.67 -3.27 0.68
CA VAL A 85 15.56 -2.40 0.27
C VAL A 85 16.03 -0.96 0.18
N ASN A 86 15.75 -0.31 -0.94
CA ASN A 86 16.11 1.06 -1.20
C ASN A 86 14.89 1.83 -1.73
N TYR A 87 14.70 3.06 -1.26
CA TYR A 87 13.72 3.99 -1.82
C TYR A 87 14.45 5.14 -2.49
N SER A 88 14.14 5.37 -3.76
CA SER A 88 14.64 6.51 -4.54
C SER A 88 13.67 7.67 -4.40
N SER A 89 14.05 8.70 -3.63
CA SER A 89 13.23 9.91 -3.50
C SER A 89 13.10 10.70 -4.80
N PHE A 90 14.06 10.55 -5.73
CA PHE A 90 14.05 11.22 -7.03
C PHE A 90 13.04 10.62 -8.00
N THR A 91 12.91 9.28 -8.03
CA THR A 91 11.95 8.58 -8.91
C THR A 91 10.67 8.16 -8.20
N ALA A 92 10.61 8.32 -6.87
CA ALA A 92 9.55 7.79 -6.01
C ALA A 92 9.34 6.27 -6.17
N GLU A 93 10.43 5.53 -6.37
CA GLU A 93 10.39 4.08 -6.60
C GLU A 93 11.14 3.32 -5.52
N TRP A 94 10.58 2.18 -5.15
CA TRP A 94 11.23 1.17 -4.33
C TRP A 94 12.04 0.22 -5.21
N GLN A 95 13.21 -0.16 -4.74
CA GLN A 95 14.12 -1.10 -5.39
C GLN A 95 14.68 -2.06 -4.36
N ILE A 96 14.66 -3.35 -4.68
CA ILE A 96 15.35 -4.38 -3.90
C ILE A 96 16.60 -4.77 -4.68
N LYS A 97 17.78 -4.62 -4.07
CA LYS A 97 19.05 -5.10 -4.63
C LYS A 97 19.19 -6.60 -4.40
N GLY A 98 20.02 -7.28 -5.18
CA GLY A 98 20.30 -8.70 -4.94
C GLY A 98 19.09 -9.66 -5.03
N LYS A 99 17.98 -9.26 -5.65
CA LYS A 99 16.74 -10.05 -5.75
C LYS A 99 16.94 -11.49 -6.26
N SER A 100 17.98 -11.73 -7.05
CA SER A 100 18.32 -13.04 -7.63
C SER A 100 19.46 -13.76 -6.90
N SER A 101 19.94 -13.24 -5.78
CA SER A 101 21.07 -13.80 -5.03
C SER A 101 20.71 -15.04 -4.22
N VAL A 102 19.43 -15.23 -3.89
CA VAL A 102 18.94 -16.49 -3.30
C VAL A 102 18.93 -17.62 -4.33
N SER A 103 19.25 -18.82 -3.87
CA SER A 103 19.23 -20.02 -4.70
C SER A 103 17.81 -20.38 -5.15
N TYR A 104 17.68 -20.98 -6.34
CA TYR A 104 16.38 -21.43 -6.88
C TYR A 104 15.69 -22.51 -6.03
N ASN A 105 16.42 -23.18 -5.14
CA ASN A 105 15.85 -24.13 -4.18
C ASN A 105 15.35 -23.49 -2.87
N ASP A 106 15.46 -22.17 -2.72
CA ASP A 106 14.92 -21.45 -1.58
C ASP A 106 13.38 -21.51 -1.61
N VAL A 107 12.81 -22.27 -0.68
CA VAL A 107 11.37 -22.56 -0.64
C VAL A 107 10.57 -21.28 -0.35
N ALA A 108 11.06 -20.41 0.52
CA ALA A 108 10.35 -19.18 0.85
C ALA A 108 10.28 -18.27 -0.38
N ALA A 109 11.41 -18.10 -1.07
CA ALA A 109 11.53 -17.22 -2.22
C ALA A 109 10.85 -17.72 -3.49
N TYR A 110 10.88 -19.03 -3.78
CA TYR A 110 10.40 -19.58 -5.06
C TYR A 110 9.11 -20.40 -4.97
N THR A 111 8.60 -20.69 -3.76
CA THR A 111 7.40 -21.53 -3.58
C THR A 111 6.37 -20.91 -2.62
N THR A 112 6.78 -20.46 -1.43
CA THR A 112 5.84 -19.94 -0.42
C THR A 112 5.33 -18.56 -0.80
N TYR A 113 6.24 -17.61 -1.01
CA TYR A 113 5.95 -16.21 -1.32
C TYR A 113 6.29 -15.83 -2.75
N GLY A 114 6.78 -16.78 -3.55
CA GLY A 114 7.06 -16.58 -4.96
C GLY A 114 6.65 -17.77 -5.80
N THR A 115 7.08 -17.72 -7.05
CA THR A 115 6.91 -18.73 -8.08
C THR A 115 8.26 -19.00 -8.73
N SER A 116 8.36 -20.07 -9.51
CA SER A 116 9.55 -20.34 -10.34
C SER A 116 9.82 -19.23 -11.37
N ARG A 117 8.80 -18.45 -11.75
CA ARG A 117 8.87 -17.37 -12.76
C ARG A 117 9.09 -15.98 -12.15
N ALA A 118 8.74 -15.78 -10.89
CA ALA A 118 8.98 -14.55 -10.13
C ALA A 118 9.15 -14.88 -8.64
N ASN A 119 10.34 -14.62 -8.11
CA ASN A 119 10.64 -14.86 -6.71
C ASN A 119 10.01 -13.81 -5.79
N ALA A 120 9.96 -14.13 -4.49
CA ALA A 120 9.32 -13.31 -3.47
C ALA A 120 9.86 -11.86 -3.43
N TYR A 121 11.17 -11.66 -3.62
CA TYR A 121 11.78 -10.33 -3.64
C TYR A 121 11.32 -9.49 -4.83
N LYS A 122 11.18 -10.09 -6.02
CA LYS A 122 10.62 -9.40 -7.19
C LYS A 122 9.15 -9.01 -6.96
N ILE A 123 8.37 -9.90 -6.38
CA ILE A 123 6.96 -9.68 -6.08
C ILE A 123 6.78 -8.60 -4.99
N LEU A 124 7.64 -8.60 -3.98
CA LEU A 124 7.67 -7.58 -2.94
C LEU A 124 7.99 -6.21 -3.54
N GLU A 125 9.01 -6.12 -4.40
CA GLU A 125 9.34 -4.87 -5.09
C GLU A 125 8.17 -4.34 -5.93
N ASP A 126 7.48 -5.20 -6.68
CA ASP A 126 6.28 -4.77 -7.44
C ASP A 126 5.17 -4.28 -6.49
N SER A 127 4.99 -4.96 -5.35
CA SER A 127 4.01 -4.57 -4.32
C SER A 127 4.32 -3.21 -3.69
N LEU A 128 5.59 -2.95 -3.37
CA LEU A 128 6.04 -1.66 -2.85
C LEU A 128 5.84 -0.53 -3.85
N ASN A 129 5.90 -0.83 -5.15
CA ASN A 129 5.64 0.13 -6.22
C ASN A 129 4.17 0.16 -6.66
N LEU A 130 3.26 -0.50 -5.94
CA LEU A 130 1.82 -0.58 -6.27
C LEU A 130 1.56 -1.12 -7.70
N ARG A 131 2.40 -2.03 -8.18
CA ARG A 131 2.31 -2.67 -9.50
C ARG A 131 1.78 -4.09 -9.36
N ASP A 132 0.93 -4.50 -10.29
CA ASP A 132 0.55 -5.91 -10.43
C ASP A 132 1.71 -6.71 -11.00
N VAL A 133 2.02 -7.86 -10.41
CA VAL A 133 3.02 -8.76 -10.97
C VAL A 133 2.51 -9.35 -12.28
N ARG A 134 3.31 -9.26 -13.35
CA ARG A 134 2.98 -9.80 -14.68
C ARG A 134 4.12 -10.64 -15.21
N ILE A 135 3.80 -11.86 -15.62
CA ILE A 135 4.75 -12.80 -16.23
C ILE A 135 4.52 -12.82 -17.73
N TYR A 136 5.60 -12.63 -18.50
CA TYR A 136 5.57 -12.69 -19.95
C TYR A 136 6.49 -13.80 -20.43
N ASP A 137 6.01 -14.53 -21.43
CA ASP A 137 6.81 -15.51 -22.16
C ASP A 137 7.26 -14.90 -23.49
N THR A 138 8.48 -15.23 -23.90
CA THR A 138 8.98 -14.90 -25.22
C THR A 138 8.65 -16.06 -26.15
N ILE A 139 7.95 -15.76 -27.24
CA ILE A 139 7.68 -16.71 -28.31
C ILE A 139 8.23 -16.17 -29.63
N GLU A 140 8.75 -17.07 -30.45
CA GLU A 140 9.26 -16.76 -31.78
C GLU A 140 8.12 -16.92 -32.79
N ASP A 141 7.85 -15.88 -33.57
CA ASP A 141 6.88 -15.96 -34.67
C ASP A 141 7.48 -16.69 -35.88
N ALA A 142 6.66 -17.04 -36.88
CA ALA A 142 7.09 -17.80 -38.06
C ALA A 142 8.24 -17.13 -38.86
N ASP A 143 8.45 -15.83 -38.68
CA ASP A 143 9.51 -15.03 -39.31
C ASP A 143 10.78 -14.89 -38.43
N GLY A 144 10.88 -15.62 -37.32
CA GLY A 144 12.04 -15.58 -36.41
C GLY A 144 12.08 -14.37 -35.46
N LYS A 145 10.98 -13.62 -35.36
CA LYS A 145 10.89 -12.43 -34.51
C LYS A 145 10.34 -12.78 -33.13
N GLU A 146 11.06 -12.38 -32.08
CA GLU A 146 10.61 -12.54 -30.70
C GLU A 146 9.47 -11.58 -30.36
N ARG A 147 8.39 -12.12 -29.81
CA ARG A 147 7.32 -11.34 -29.18
C ARG A 147 7.08 -11.78 -27.74
N ARG A 148 6.78 -10.82 -26.87
CA ARG A 148 6.42 -11.07 -25.47
C ARG A 148 4.91 -11.21 -25.34
N VAL A 149 4.45 -12.36 -24.89
CA VAL A 149 3.04 -12.64 -24.63
C VAL A 149 2.81 -12.82 -23.14
N LEU A 150 1.75 -12.21 -22.61
CA LEU A 150 1.37 -12.37 -21.21
C LEU A 150 1.03 -13.83 -20.92
N ASN A 151 1.75 -14.45 -19.98
CA ASN A 151 1.40 -15.75 -19.47
C ASN A 151 0.34 -15.58 -18.39
N ALA A 152 -0.93 -15.72 -18.77
CA ALA A 152 -2.06 -15.54 -17.85
C ALA A 152 -1.98 -16.47 -16.64
N LYS A 153 -1.61 -17.73 -16.83
CA LYS A 153 -1.52 -18.73 -15.75
C LYS A 153 -0.46 -18.35 -14.71
N GLU A 154 0.77 -18.10 -15.16
CA GLU A 154 1.88 -17.73 -14.28
C GLU A 154 1.66 -16.36 -13.63
N THR A 155 1.02 -15.43 -14.36
CA THR A 155 0.60 -14.14 -13.81
C THR A 155 -0.43 -14.30 -12.69
N THR A 156 -1.44 -15.16 -12.86
CA THR A 156 -2.41 -15.44 -11.79
C THR A 156 -1.74 -16.06 -10.55
N LEU A 157 -0.82 -17.00 -10.74
CA LEU A 157 -0.05 -17.59 -9.63
C LEU A 157 0.78 -16.52 -8.90
N ALA A 158 1.50 -15.68 -9.65
CA ALA A 158 2.29 -14.61 -9.07
C ALA A 158 1.42 -13.56 -8.35
N ALA A 159 0.23 -13.24 -8.87
CA ALA A 159 -0.72 -12.34 -8.22
C ALA A 159 -1.26 -12.92 -6.90
N GLN A 160 -1.51 -14.23 -6.83
CA GLN A 160 -1.87 -14.89 -5.57
C GLN A 160 -0.75 -14.76 -4.54
N LYS A 161 0.51 -14.98 -4.95
CA LYS A 161 1.68 -14.79 -4.08
C LYS A 161 1.85 -13.35 -3.63
N GLN A 162 1.57 -12.39 -4.51
CA GLN A 162 1.54 -10.98 -4.18
C GLN A 162 0.54 -10.67 -3.07
N GLN A 163 -0.66 -11.26 -3.14
CA GLN A 163 -1.68 -11.12 -2.12
C GLN A 163 -1.24 -11.76 -0.78
N THR A 164 -0.64 -12.95 -0.81
CA THR A 164 -0.06 -13.58 0.38
C THR A 164 1.00 -12.72 1.05
N ILE A 165 1.86 -12.03 0.28
CA ILE A 165 2.86 -11.11 0.85
C ILE A 165 2.18 -9.90 1.51
N ARG A 166 1.12 -9.36 0.91
CA ARG A 166 0.35 -8.25 1.50
C ARG A 166 -0.31 -8.64 2.82
N GLU A 167 -0.88 -9.84 2.88
CA GLU A 167 -1.46 -10.41 4.09
C GLU A 167 -0.39 -10.63 5.17
N ALA A 168 0.74 -11.24 4.81
CA ALA A 168 1.86 -11.41 5.72
C ALA A 168 2.39 -10.08 6.28
N PHE A 169 2.42 -9.02 5.46
CA PHE A 169 2.82 -7.68 5.93
C PHE A 169 1.82 -7.10 6.92
N LYS A 170 0.52 -7.29 6.67
CA LYS A 170 -0.54 -6.84 7.57
C LYS A 170 -0.48 -7.55 8.93
N ASP A 171 -0.16 -8.84 8.94
CA ASP A 171 -0.03 -9.63 10.17
C ASP A 171 1.28 -9.35 10.92
N TRP A 172 2.29 -8.80 10.23
CA TRP A 172 3.60 -8.50 10.80
C TRP A 172 3.65 -7.18 11.59
N ILE A 173 2.76 -6.24 11.27
CA ILE A 173 2.65 -4.90 11.91
C ILE A 173 1.80 -4.98 13.17
#